data_AF-K9TWT1-F1
#
_entry.id   AF-K9TWT1-F1
#
_cell.length_a   1.000
_cell.length_b   1.000
_cell.length_c   1.000
_cell.angle_alpha   90.00
_cell.angle_beta   90.00
_cell.angle_gamma   90.00
#
_symmetry.space_group_name_H-M   'P 1'
#
loop_
_entity.id
_entity.type
_entity.pdbx_description
1 polymer ?
#
loop_
_entity_poly.entity_id
_entity_poly.type
_entity_poly.pdbx_seq_one_letter_code
_entity_poly.pdbx_strand_id
1 'polypeptide(L)'
;MARIEVVNFLQKLVHQSELQTKLKTLPKLEVLTYAAQAGYKFTEQEFDDTVWELEIYLANKLGENFDLTFSLWETMWGKYYLEYLAANVIDSLSQKEIDEFLNR
;
A
#
# COMPACT_ATOMS: atom_id res chain seq x y z
N MET A 1 13.80 -6.84 -3.40
CA MET A 1 13.63 -6.09 -4.66
C MET A 1 12.15 -5.84 -4.93
N ALA A 2 11.29 -6.86 -5.03
CA ALA A 2 9.85 -6.67 -5.25
C ALA A 2 9.16 -5.79 -4.19
N ARG A 3 9.45 -5.98 -2.89
CA ARG A 3 8.91 -5.15 -1.78
C ARG A 3 9.18 -3.64 -1.98
N ILE A 4 10.38 -3.28 -2.44
CA ILE A 4 10.76 -1.90 -2.73
C ILE A 4 9.93 -1.35 -3.89
N GLU A 5 9.74 -2.15 -4.95
CA GLU A 5 8.93 -1.76 -6.11
C GLU A 5 7.45 -1.56 -5.75
N VAL A 6 6.88 -2.40 -4.87
CA VAL A 6 5.51 -2.24 -4.36
C VAL A 6 5.38 -0.93 -3.56
N VAL A 7 6.31 -0.66 -2.64
CA VAL A 7 6.29 0.59 -1.86
C VAL A 7 6.44 1.81 -2.76
N ASN A 8 7.37 1.79 -3.72
CA ASN A 8 7.57 2.87 -4.68
C ASN A 8 6.31 3.13 -5.51
N PHE A 9 5.60 2.07 -5.92
CA PHE A 9 4.34 2.17 -6.63
C PHE A 9 3.26 2.83 -5.75
N LEU A 10 3.10 2.39 -4.50
CA LEU A 10 2.11 2.98 -3.61
C LEU A 10 2.43 4.45 -3.25
N GLN A 11 3.70 4.79 -3.00
CA GLN A 11 4.15 6.18 -2.81
C GLN A 11 3.85 7.05 -4.04
N LYS A 12 4.03 6.50 -5.25
CA LYS A 12 3.68 7.20 -6.49
C LYS A 12 2.19 7.56 -6.53
N LEU A 13 1.31 6.67 -6.06
CA LEU A 13 -0.12 6.91 -6.00
C LEU A 13 -0.49 8.00 -5.00
N VAL A 14 0.18 8.07 -3.84
CA VAL A 14 0.00 9.16 -2.86
C VAL A 14 0.27 10.52 -3.51
N HIS A 15 1.36 10.62 -4.26
CA HIS A 15 1.77 11.88 -4.89
C HIS A 15 1.02 12.22 -6.19
N GLN A 16 0.17 11.33 -6.70
CA GLN A 16 -0.56 11.51 -7.95
C GLN A 16 -2.05 11.20 -7.80
N SER A 17 -2.78 12.15 -7.21
CA SER A 17 -4.23 12.03 -6.95
C SER A 17 -5.06 11.68 -8.19
N GLU A 18 -4.72 12.19 -9.38
CA GLU A 18 -5.40 11.83 -10.64
C GLU A 18 -5.22 10.34 -10.99
N LEU A 19 -3.99 9.83 -10.81
CA LEU A 19 -3.67 8.43 -11.08
C LEU A 19 -4.36 7.51 -10.07
N GLN A 20 -4.34 7.88 -8.79
CA GLN A 20 -5.06 7.16 -7.75
C GLN A 20 -6.57 7.12 -8.03
N THR A 21 -7.17 8.26 -8.42
CA THR A 21 -8.59 8.34 -8.78
C THR A 21 -8.94 7.46 -9.99
N LYS A 22 -8.04 7.37 -10.96
CA LYS A 22 -8.21 6.50 -12.13
C LYS A 22 -8.12 5.01 -11.78
N LEU A 23 -7.15 4.63 -10.96
CA LEU A 23 -6.85 3.22 -10.69
C LEU A 23 -7.73 2.60 -9.60
N LYS A 24 -8.27 3.41 -8.67
CA LYS A 24 -8.99 2.89 -7.51
C LYS A 24 -10.27 2.11 -7.82
N THR A 25 -10.91 2.38 -8.96
CA THR A 25 -12.12 1.68 -9.41
C THR A 25 -11.84 0.46 -10.29
N LEU A 26 -10.57 0.26 -10.68
CA LEU A 26 -10.20 -0.83 -11.57
C LEU A 26 -10.05 -2.14 -10.79
N PRO A 27 -10.27 -3.29 -11.44
CA PRO A 27 -9.92 -4.58 -10.88
C PRO A 27 -8.43 -4.64 -10.53
N LYS A 28 -8.08 -5.36 -9.46
CA LYS A 28 -6.69 -5.54 -9.00
C LYS A 28 -5.75 -5.95 -10.13
N LEU A 29 -6.15 -6.90 -10.97
CA LEU A 29 -5.34 -7.36 -12.10
C LEU A 29 -4.98 -6.23 -13.09
N GLU A 30 -5.90 -5.28 -13.33
CA GLU A 30 -5.64 -4.12 -14.18
C GLU A 30 -4.70 -3.12 -13.52
N VAL A 31 -4.82 -2.92 -12.19
CA VAL A 31 -3.88 -2.10 -11.41
C VAL A 31 -2.47 -2.69 -11.45
N LEU A 32 -2.33 -4.00 -11.28
CA LEU A 32 -1.05 -4.70 -11.37
C LEU A 32 -0.47 -4.64 -12.79
N THR A 33 -1.31 -4.79 -13.81
CA THR A 33 -0.91 -4.62 -15.22
C THR A 33 -0.39 -3.22 -15.48
N TYR A 34 -1.07 -2.19 -14.95
CA TYR A 34 -0.60 -0.81 -15.03
C TYR A 34 0.76 -0.64 -14.35
N ALA A 35 0.95 -1.19 -13.15
CA ALA A 35 2.23 -1.12 -12.44
C ALA A 35 3.36 -1.75 -13.27
N ALA A 36 3.12 -2.92 -13.87
CA ALA A 36 4.07 -3.57 -14.76
C ALA A 36 4.40 -2.71 -16.01
N GLN A 37 3.40 -2.09 -16.63
CA GLN A 37 3.60 -1.16 -17.76
C GLN A 37 4.36 0.11 -17.37
N ALA A 38 4.19 0.57 -16.13
CA ALA A 38 4.91 1.71 -15.56
C ALA A 38 6.36 1.36 -15.15
N GLY A 39 6.77 0.09 -15.29
CA GLY A 39 8.14 -0.37 -15.05
C GLY A 39 8.39 -1.00 -13.69
N TYR A 40 7.37 -1.07 -12.82
CA TYR A 40 7.48 -1.72 -11.52
C TYR A 40 7.50 -3.24 -11.68
N LYS A 41 8.38 -3.92 -10.93
CA LYS A 41 8.60 -5.37 -11.06
C LYS A 41 8.22 -6.12 -9.79
N PHE A 42 6.97 -6.55 -9.73
CA PHE A 42 6.44 -7.43 -8.70
C PHE A 42 5.27 -8.26 -9.23
N THR A 43 5.03 -9.41 -8.61
CA THR A 43 3.87 -10.27 -8.83
C THR A 43 2.70 -9.88 -7.93
N GLU A 44 1.52 -10.45 -8.20
CA GLU A 44 0.35 -10.27 -7.33
C GLU A 44 0.61 -10.76 -5.90
N GLN A 45 1.24 -11.93 -5.75
CA GLN A 45 1.59 -12.48 -4.44
C GLN A 45 2.53 -11.56 -3.68
N GLU A 46 3.59 -11.05 -4.33
CA GLU A 46 4.53 -10.12 -3.70
C GLU A 46 3.87 -8.79 -3.31
N PHE A 47 2.88 -8.34 -4.09
CA PHE A 47 2.07 -7.16 -3.75
C PHE A 47 1.26 -7.41 -2.47
N ASP A 48 0.52 -8.52 -2.42
CA ASP A 48 -0.31 -8.87 -1.26
C ASP A 48 0.51 -9.08 0.01
N ASP A 49 1.61 -9.84 -0.10
CA ASP A 49 2.50 -10.11 1.03
C ASP A 49 3.10 -8.80 1.57
N THR A 50 3.55 -7.91 0.67
CA THR A 50 4.11 -6.61 1.08
C THR A 50 3.06 -5.72 1.74
N VAL A 51 1.85 -5.65 1.19
CA VAL A 51 0.76 -4.85 1.76
C VAL A 51 0.38 -5.37 3.14
N TRP A 52 0.24 -6.69 3.30
CA TRP A 52 -0.05 -7.31 4.58
C TRP A 52 1.01 -7.00 5.64
N GLU A 53 2.29 -7.12 5.29
CA GLU A 53 3.39 -6.78 6.18
C GLU A 53 3.45 -5.29 6.53
N LEU A 54 3.09 -4.39 5.59
CA LEU A 54 2.99 -2.95 5.83
C LEU A 54 1.89 -2.64 6.85
N GLU A 55 0.72 -3.26 6.72
CA GLU A 55 -0.37 -3.05 7.68
C GLU A 55 0.01 -3.58 9.08
N ILE A 56 0.69 -4.73 9.18
CA ILE A 56 1.27 -5.22 10.43
C ILE A 56 2.28 -4.22 11.00
N TYR A 57 3.19 -3.70 10.18
CA TYR A 57 4.18 -2.72 10.62
C TYR A 57 3.50 -1.46 11.16
N LEU A 58 2.46 -0.99 10.49
CA LEU A 58 1.68 0.18 10.91
C LEU A 58 0.90 -0.06 12.20
N ALA A 59 0.26 -1.22 12.36
CA ALA A 59 -0.41 -1.58 13.61
C ALA A 59 0.57 -1.56 14.79
N ASN A 60 1.77 -2.16 14.62
CA ASN A 60 2.81 -2.12 15.64
C ASN A 60 3.27 -0.68 15.96
N LYS A 61 3.40 0.18 14.95
CA LYS A 61 3.73 1.60 15.11
C LYS A 61 2.67 2.34 15.94
N LEU A 62 1.40 2.05 15.69
CA LEU A 62 0.27 2.64 16.42
C LEU A 62 0.08 2.05 17.83
N GLY A 63 0.80 0.98 18.17
CA GLY A 63 0.62 0.26 19.43
C GLY A 63 -0.68 -0.55 19.47
N GLU A 64 -1.21 -0.90 18.29
CA GLU A 64 -2.45 -1.65 18.11
C GLU A 64 -2.16 -3.11 17.72
N ASN A 65 -3.09 -4.01 18.04
CA ASN A 65 -3.03 -5.37 17.52
C ASN A 65 -3.47 -5.38 16.05
N PHE A 66 -2.74 -6.12 15.21
CA PHE A 66 -3.17 -6.38 13.84
C PHE A 66 -4.19 -7.54 13.84
N ASP A 67 -5.44 -7.21 14.18
CA ASP A 67 -6.57 -8.13 14.20
C ASP A 67 -7.85 -7.44 13.66
N LEU A 68 -9.01 -8.07 13.82
CA LEU A 68 -10.30 -7.54 13.36
C LEU A 68 -10.69 -6.18 13.96
N THR A 69 -9.95 -5.69 14.96
CA THR A 69 -10.14 -4.39 15.62
C THR A 69 -9.15 -3.32 15.14
N PHE A 70 -8.30 -3.61 14.15
CA PHE A 70 -7.35 -2.64 13.62
C PHE A 70 -8.06 -1.39 13.12
N SER A 71 -7.79 -0.25 13.77
CA SER A 71 -8.61 0.97 13.65
C SER A 71 -8.67 1.51 12.22
N LEU A 72 -7.59 1.33 11.45
CA LEU A 72 -7.52 1.78 10.08
C LEU A 72 -8.42 0.99 9.12
N TRP A 73 -8.80 -0.25 9.44
CA TRP A 73 -9.77 -0.99 8.62
C TRP A 73 -11.17 -0.38 8.68
N GLU A 74 -11.56 0.26 9.79
CA GLU A 74 -12.81 1.05 9.84
C GLU A 74 -12.74 2.22 8.86
N THR A 75 -11.56 2.83 8.70
CA THR A 75 -11.35 3.93 7.74
C THR A 75 -11.35 3.49 6.28
N MET A 76 -11.25 2.19 6.01
CA MET A 76 -11.38 1.59 4.68
C MET A 76 -12.84 1.52 4.24
N TRP A 77 -13.81 1.51 5.16
CA TRP A 77 -15.23 1.38 4.80
C TRP A 77 -15.72 2.59 3.99
N GLY A 78 -16.33 2.30 2.84
CA GLY A 78 -16.75 3.33 1.89
C GLY A 78 -15.62 3.93 1.05
N LYS A 79 -14.37 3.50 1.25
CA LYS A 79 -13.22 3.84 0.39
C LYS A 79 -12.85 2.67 -0.52
N TYR A 80 -12.19 3.00 -1.62
CA TYR A 80 -11.55 1.98 -2.45
C TYR A 80 -10.27 1.50 -1.78
N TYR A 81 -10.01 0.19 -1.86
CA TYR A 81 -8.85 -0.43 -1.19
C TYR A 81 -7.52 0.24 -1.58
N LEU A 82 -7.31 0.53 -2.87
CA LEU A 82 -6.10 1.23 -3.34
C LEU A 82 -5.99 2.67 -2.81
N GLU A 83 -7.13 3.34 -2.64
CA GLU A 83 -7.16 4.68 -2.04
C GLU A 83 -6.76 4.62 -0.56
N TYR A 84 -7.28 3.63 0.17
CA TYR A 84 -6.87 3.35 1.55
C TYR A 84 -5.36 3.05 1.67
N LEU A 85 -4.82 2.16 0.84
CA LEU A 85 -3.40 1.79 0.92
C LEU A 85 -2.48 3.00 0.73
N ALA A 86 -2.76 3.84 -0.27
CA ALA A 86 -1.98 5.05 -0.47
C ALA A 86 -2.23 6.09 0.63
N ALA A 87 -3.48 6.50 0.87
CA ALA A 87 -3.79 7.65 1.71
C ALA A 87 -3.73 7.38 3.22
N ASN A 88 -3.82 6.12 3.65
CA ASN A 88 -3.90 5.77 5.07
C ASN A 88 -2.75 4.89 5.54
N VAL A 89 -2.24 3.98 4.69
CA VAL A 89 -1.09 3.15 5.06
C VAL A 89 0.22 3.85 4.75
N ILE A 90 0.48 4.15 3.47
CA ILE A 90 1.77 4.71 3.05
C ILE A 90 1.97 6.15 3.55
N ASP A 91 0.96 7.01 3.45
CA ASP A 91 1.08 8.41 3.89
C ASP A 91 1.28 8.55 5.42
N SER A 92 0.93 7.51 6.19
CA SER A 92 1.16 7.47 7.65
C SER A 92 2.59 7.10 8.04
N LEU A 93 3.45 6.71 7.09
CA LEU A 93 4.83 6.32 7.32
C LEU A 93 5.81 7.41 6.83
N SER A 94 6.78 7.76 7.66
CA SER A 94 7.90 8.60 7.24
C SER A 94 8.87 7.82 6.35
N GLN A 95 9.66 8.52 5.53
CA GLN A 95 10.66 7.86 4.68
C GLN A 95 11.63 6.99 5.47
N LYS A 96 12.02 7.42 6.68
CA LYS A 96 12.89 6.62 7.57
C LYS A 96 12.24 5.30 7.97
N GLU A 97 10.95 5.32 8.32
CA GLU A 97 10.20 4.11 8.71
C GLU A 97 9.99 3.17 7.52
N ILE A 98 9.79 3.74 6.34
CA ILE A 98 9.75 2.98 5.09
C ILE A 98 11.10 2.30 4.83
N ASP A 99 12.21 3.01 4.98
CA ASP A 99 13.55 2.44 4.83
C ASP A 99 13.79 1.33 5.88
N GLU A 100 13.37 1.53 7.13
CA GLU A 100 13.43 0.50 8.17
C GLU A 100 12.60 -0.74 7.80
N PHE A 101 11.39 -0.57 7.28
CA PHE A 101 10.55 -1.65 6.80
C PHE A 101 11.19 -2.42 5.63
N LEU A 102 11.82 -1.71 4.70
CA LEU A 102 12.47 -2.31 3.52
C LEU A 102 13.77 -3.04 3.86
N ASN A 103 14.44 -2.69 4.96
CA ASN A 103 15.70 -3.29 5.41
C ASN A 103 15.53 -4.46 6.39
N ARG A 104 14.28 -4.81 6.75
CA ARG A 104 13.93 -6.00 7.55
C ARG A 104 13.90 -7.27 6.71
#